data_AF-A0A959PSY6-F1
#
_entry.id   AF-A0A959PSY6-F1
#
_cell.length_a   1.000
_cell.length_b   1.000
_cell.length_c   1.000
_cell.angle_alpha   90.00
_cell.angle_beta   90.00
_cell.angle_gamma   90.00
#
_symmetry.space_group_name_H-M   'P 1'
#
loop_
_entity.id
_entity.type
_entity.pdbx_description
1 polymer ?
#
loop_
_entity_poly.entity_id
_entity_poly.type
_entity_poly.pdbx_seq_one_letter_code
_entity_poly.pdbx_strand_id
1 'polypeptide(L)'
;MKNLISFERAVQLSVALFSLFTLFHLAIIIGIVIFDYAPVDFLWGGRMETSDELLKFEIISLLTITFCLLIVAIRSRKISASPLVLKISRILLWILVALFLLNTVGNILAKTTFEKGFGVVTILMAFACLRLALEPLDESAEA
;
A
#
# COMPACT_ATOMS: atom_id res chain seq x y z
N MET A 1 -6.70 -22.07 1.75
CA MET A 1 -5.63 -21.66 2.70
C MET A 1 -6.19 -21.73 4.11
N LYS A 2 -6.08 -22.87 4.80
CA LYS A 2 -6.45 -22.96 6.21
C LYS A 2 -5.39 -22.18 7.02
N ASN A 3 -5.73 -20.96 7.42
CA ASN A 3 -5.23 -20.23 8.58
C ASN A 3 -3.71 -20.01 8.74
N LEU A 4 -3.00 -19.51 7.73
CA LEU A 4 -1.63 -18.98 7.96
C LEU A 4 -1.64 -17.63 8.70
N ILE A 5 -2.61 -16.76 8.40
CA ILE A 5 -2.79 -15.44 9.03
C ILE A 5 -4.28 -15.21 9.24
N SER A 6 -4.69 -14.83 10.46
CA SER A 6 -6.08 -14.48 10.76
C SER A 6 -6.45 -13.13 10.13
N PHE A 7 -7.75 -12.88 9.93
CA PHE A 7 -8.22 -11.61 9.36
C PHE A 7 -7.70 -10.40 10.15
N GLU A 8 -7.84 -10.43 11.49
CA GLU A 8 -7.35 -9.36 12.37
C GLU A 8 -5.85 -9.12 12.26
N ARG A 9 -5.05 -10.20 12.14
CA ARG A 9 -3.60 -10.06 11.95
C ARG A 9 -3.26 -9.47 10.58
N ALA A 10 -4.01 -9.82 9.54
CA ALA A 10 -3.85 -9.21 8.23
C ALA A 10 -4.22 -7.71 8.25
N VAL A 11 -5.29 -7.33 8.96
CA VAL A 11 -5.66 -5.92 9.16
C VAL A 11 -4.54 -5.17 9.89
N GLN A 12 -4.04 -5.70 11.00
CA GLN A 12 -2.94 -5.11 11.77
C GLN A 12 -1.68 -4.95 10.91
N LEU A 13 -1.31 -5.98 10.15
CA LEU A 13 -0.16 -5.97 9.25
C LEU A 13 -0.34 -4.92 8.15
N SER A 14 -1.49 -4.88 7.48
CA SER A 14 -1.78 -3.88 6.45
C SER A 14 -1.69 -2.46 7.00
N VAL A 15 -2.30 -2.19 8.16
CA VAL A 15 -2.23 -0.87 8.79
C VAL A 15 -0.78 -0.51 9.12
N ALA A 16 -0.01 -1.40 9.74
CA ALA A 16 1.37 -1.15 10.08
C ALA A 16 2.24 -0.85 8.85
N LEU A 17 2.15 -1.68 7.80
CA LEU A 17 2.91 -1.51 6.56
C LEU A 17 2.53 -0.22 5.83
N PHE A 18 1.23 0.05 5.69
CA PHE A 18 0.76 1.23 4.97
C PHE A 18 1.07 2.51 5.73
N SER A 19 0.89 2.54 7.05
CA SER A 19 1.29 3.69 7.87
C SER A 19 2.80 3.94 7.82
N LEU A 20 3.64 2.90 7.85
CA LEU A 20 5.07 3.06 7.69
C LEU A 20 5.44 3.64 6.32
N PHE A 21 4.78 3.20 5.25
CA PHE A 21 4.95 3.77 3.91
C PHE A 21 4.44 5.21 3.82
N THR A 22 3.32 5.54 4.46
CA THR A 22 2.84 6.93 4.58
C THR A 22 3.92 7.81 5.20
N LEU A 23 4.52 7.37 6.30
CA LEU A 23 5.61 8.11 6.96
C LEU A 23 6.84 8.22 6.05
N PHE A 24 7.17 7.18 5.30
CA PHE A 24 8.27 7.19 4.34
C PHE A 24 8.05 8.25 3.24
N HIS A 25 6.90 8.25 2.58
CA HIS A 25 6.57 9.26 1.55
C HIS A 25 6.53 10.68 2.14
N LEU A 26 5.95 10.85 3.34
CA LEU A 26 5.96 12.13 4.03
C LEU A 26 7.37 12.62 4.34
N ALA A 27 8.27 11.72 4.77
CA ALA A 27 9.66 12.08 5.06
C ALA A 27 10.39 12.57 3.79
N ILE A 28 10.15 11.94 2.64
CA ILE A 28 10.74 12.38 1.37
C ILE A 28 10.16 13.74 0.95
N ILE A 29 8.84 13.90 1.00
CA ILE A 29 8.19 15.18 0.66
C ILE A 29 8.69 16.31 1.57
N ILE A 30 8.79 16.06 2.87
CA ILE A 30 9.35 17.01 3.85
C ILE A 30 10.83 17.30 3.52
N GLY A 31 11.61 16.28 3.19
CA GLY A 31 13.00 16.41 2.73
C GLY A 31 13.13 17.37 1.55
N ILE A 32 12.28 17.19 0.53
CA ILE A 32 12.29 18.01 -0.68
C ILE A 32 11.82 19.44 -0.36
N VAL A 33 10.66 19.60 0.29
CA VAL A 33 9.99 20.89 0.45
C VAL A 33 10.62 21.77 1.54
N ILE A 34 11.08 21.17 2.64
CA ILE A 34 11.56 21.91 3.82
C ILE A 34 13.09 21.98 3.85
N PHE A 35 13.77 20.91 3.43
CA PHE A 35 15.22 20.78 3.57
C PHE A 35 15.99 20.87 2.25
N ASP A 36 15.30 21.08 1.13
CA ASP A 36 15.88 21.13 -0.22
C ASP A 36 16.75 19.90 -0.55
N TYR A 37 16.36 18.74 -0.02
CA TYR A 37 17.05 17.47 -0.20
C TYR A 37 16.17 16.46 -0.95
N ALA A 38 16.61 16.03 -2.13
CA ALA A 38 15.88 15.10 -2.99
C ALA A 38 16.74 13.86 -3.34
N PRO A 39 16.41 12.66 -2.84
CA PRO A 39 17.18 11.45 -3.13
C PRO A 39 16.77 10.81 -4.47
N VAL A 40 16.86 11.57 -5.58
CA VAL A 40 16.39 11.15 -6.92
C VAL A 40 17.04 9.87 -7.43
N ASP A 41 18.30 9.62 -7.09
CA ASP A 41 19.05 8.44 -7.53
C ASP A 41 18.60 7.14 -6.85
N PHE A 42 17.95 7.25 -5.69
CA PHE A 42 17.59 6.09 -4.85
C PHE A 42 16.14 5.66 -5.02
N LEU A 43 15.30 6.45 -5.67
CA LEU A 43 13.86 6.22 -5.78
C LEU A 43 13.43 6.04 -7.23
N TRP A 44 12.33 5.32 -7.43
CA TRP A 44 11.71 5.10 -8.74
C TRP A 44 12.66 4.49 -9.79
N GLY A 45 13.52 3.58 -9.38
CA GLY A 45 14.50 2.89 -10.20
C GLY A 45 15.69 3.77 -10.61
N GLY A 46 15.88 4.92 -9.95
CA GLY A 46 16.86 5.93 -10.31
C GLY A 46 16.60 6.48 -11.71
N ARG A 47 15.32 6.73 -12.03
CA ARG A 47 14.88 7.25 -13.34
C ARG A 47 14.39 8.69 -13.30
N MET A 48 14.17 9.24 -12.10
CA MET A 48 13.72 10.62 -11.94
C MET A 48 14.89 11.56 -12.20
N GLU A 49 14.67 12.59 -13.02
CA GLU A 49 15.75 13.54 -13.38
C GLU A 49 15.74 14.78 -12.47
N THR A 50 14.60 15.09 -11.86
CA THR A 50 14.43 16.33 -11.08
C THR A 50 13.71 16.10 -9.75
N SER A 51 13.95 16.99 -8.79
CA SER A 51 13.23 17.02 -7.50
C SER A 51 11.74 17.26 -7.70
N ASP A 52 11.34 18.08 -8.68
CA ASP A 52 9.94 18.34 -9.01
C ASP A 52 9.22 17.10 -9.57
N GLU A 53 9.91 16.33 -10.41
CA GLU A 53 9.38 15.06 -10.91
C GLU A 53 9.21 14.06 -9.77
N LEU A 54 10.25 13.88 -8.95
CA LEU A 54 10.19 13.02 -7.78
C LEU A 54 9.04 13.45 -6.84
N LEU A 55 8.90 14.74 -6.55
CA LEU A 55 7.84 15.27 -5.68
C LEU A 55 6.44 14.91 -6.18
N LYS A 56 6.17 15.01 -7.50
CA LYS A 56 4.88 14.63 -8.08
C LYS A 56 4.58 13.15 -7.85
N PHE A 57 5.56 12.28 -8.07
CA PHE A 57 5.41 10.84 -7.87
C PHE A 57 5.25 10.49 -6.39
N GLU A 58 5.96 11.17 -5.49
CA GLU A 58 5.79 10.99 -4.04
C GLU A 58 4.39 11.41 -3.55
N ILE A 59 3.83 12.50 -4.09
CA ILE A 59 2.44 12.90 -3.80
C ILE A 59 1.45 11.84 -4.27
N ILE A 60 1.62 11.31 -5.49
CA ILE A 60 0.75 10.24 -6.03
C ILE A 60 0.85 8.98 -5.15
N SER A 61 2.05 8.59 -4.73
CA SER A 61 2.27 7.47 -3.84
C SER A 61 1.65 7.68 -2.45
N LEU A 62 1.79 8.88 -1.89
CA LEU A 62 1.18 9.25 -0.61
C LEU A 62 -0.35 9.16 -0.67
N LEU A 63 -0.96 9.67 -1.75
CA LEU A 63 -2.41 9.55 -1.97
C LEU A 63 -2.82 8.08 -2.11
N THR A 64 -2.06 7.30 -2.88
CA THR A 64 -2.34 5.88 -3.11
C THR A 64 -2.27 5.08 -1.81
N ILE A 65 -1.24 5.27 -0.98
CA ILE A 65 -1.11 4.53 0.28
C ILE A 65 -2.16 4.97 1.32
N THR A 66 -2.52 6.25 1.33
CA THR A 66 -3.61 6.77 2.18
C THR A 66 -4.95 6.16 1.76
N PHE A 67 -5.18 6.04 0.45
CA PHE A 67 -6.35 5.34 -0.08
C PHE A 67 -6.36 3.85 0.30
N CYS A 68 -5.21 3.19 0.30
CA CYS A 68 -5.09 1.81 0.80
C CYS A 68 -5.48 1.69 2.28
N LEU A 69 -5.04 2.62 3.14
CA LEU A 69 -5.46 2.66 4.56
C LEU A 69 -6.98 2.80 4.69
N LEU A 70 -7.60 3.66 3.89
CA LEU A 70 -9.06 3.83 3.90
C LEU A 70 -9.78 2.53 3.49
N ILE A 71 -9.32 1.86 2.44
CA ILE A 71 -9.88 0.57 2.00
C ILE A 71 -9.79 -0.46 3.13
N VAL A 72 -8.65 -0.55 3.83
CA VAL A 72 -8.49 -1.48 4.96
C VAL A 72 -9.44 -1.14 6.10
N ALA A 73 -9.59 0.14 6.46
CA ALA A 73 -10.48 0.59 7.52
C ALA A 73 -11.96 0.28 7.21
N ILE A 74 -12.38 0.46 5.96
CA ILE A 74 -13.71 0.06 5.47
C ILE A 74 -13.86 -1.46 5.55
N ARG A 75 -12.89 -2.21 5.01
CA ARG A 75 -12.95 -3.69 4.96
C ARG A 75 -13.00 -4.30 6.36
N SER A 76 -12.29 -3.73 7.32
CA SER A 76 -12.28 -4.16 8.72
C SER A 76 -13.47 -3.65 9.53
N ARG A 77 -14.47 -3.01 8.90
CA ARG A 77 -15.65 -2.42 9.54
C ARG A 77 -15.32 -1.42 10.67
N LYS A 78 -14.11 -0.82 10.65
CA LYS A 78 -13.73 0.25 11.59
C LYS A 78 -14.44 1.56 11.25
N ILE A 79 -14.88 1.69 10.01
CA ILE A 79 -15.72 2.77 9.50
C ILE A 79 -17.02 2.14 9.04
N SER A 80 -18.16 2.68 9.49
CA SER A 80 -19.49 2.25 9.02
C SER A 80 -19.60 2.47 7.51
N ALA A 81 -19.94 1.41 6.77
CA ALA A 81 -20.02 1.43 5.32
C ALA A 81 -21.22 0.59 4.87
N SER A 82 -21.87 1.00 3.79
CA SER A 82 -22.99 0.24 3.22
C SER A 82 -22.51 -1.09 2.61
N PRO A 83 -23.39 -2.08 2.43
CA PRO A 83 -23.05 -3.36 1.79
C PRO A 83 -22.42 -3.18 0.39
N LEU A 84 -22.86 -2.17 -0.37
CA LEU A 84 -22.28 -1.83 -1.67
C LEU A 84 -20.82 -1.37 -1.53
N VAL A 85 -20.52 -0.51 -0.56
CA VAL A 85 -19.16 -0.02 -0.30
C VAL A 85 -18.24 -1.16 0.15
N LEU A 86 -18.74 -2.10 0.96
CA LEU A 86 -17.98 -3.29 1.33
C LEU A 86 -17.67 -4.18 0.11
N LYS A 87 -18.63 -4.36 -0.81
CA LYS A 87 -18.42 -5.08 -2.08
C LYS A 87 -17.35 -4.40 -2.94
N ILE A 88 -17.40 -3.07 -3.07
CA ILE A 88 -16.39 -2.28 -3.79
C ILE A 88 -15.01 -2.41 -3.13
N SER A 89 -14.92 -2.33 -1.79
CA SER A 89 -13.65 -2.47 -1.07
C SER A 89 -12.96 -3.80 -1.36
N ARG A 90 -13.72 -4.89 -1.52
CA ARG A 90 -13.20 -6.20 -1.87
C ARG A 90 -12.61 -6.24 -3.28
N ILE A 91 -13.27 -5.60 -4.25
CA ILE A 91 -12.75 -5.48 -5.63
C ILE A 91 -11.47 -4.65 -5.63
N LEU A 92 -11.47 -3.51 -4.93
CA LEU A 92 -10.30 -2.65 -4.80
C LEU A 92 -9.11 -3.39 -4.16
N LEU A 93 -9.33 -4.23 -3.15
CA LEU A 93 -8.27 -5.05 -2.57
C LEU A 93 -7.65 -6.01 -3.60
N TRP A 94 -8.44 -6.62 -4.49
CA TRP A 94 -7.89 -7.43 -5.58
C TRP A 94 -7.04 -6.62 -6.56
N ILE A 95 -7.47 -5.40 -6.89
CA ILE A 95 -6.67 -4.47 -7.71
C ILE A 95 -5.36 -4.14 -6.98
N LEU A 96 -5.41 -3.88 -5.68
CA LEU A 96 -4.21 -3.62 -4.87
C LEU A 96 -3.27 -4.82 -4.82
N VAL A 97 -3.78 -6.06 -4.79
CA VAL A 97 -2.94 -7.27 -4.91
C VAL A 97 -2.14 -7.23 -6.21
N ALA A 98 -2.82 -7.01 -7.35
CA ALA A 98 -2.14 -6.95 -8.65
C ALA A 98 -1.11 -5.80 -8.69
N LEU A 99 -1.46 -4.63 -8.16
CA LEU A 99 -0.57 -3.47 -8.08
C LEU A 99 0.67 -3.74 -7.22
N PHE A 100 0.51 -4.34 -6.03
CA PHE A 100 1.64 -4.65 -5.16
C PHE A 100 2.53 -5.78 -5.69
N LEU A 101 1.96 -6.75 -6.41
CA LEU A 101 2.76 -7.75 -7.14
C LEU A 101 3.56 -7.11 -8.28
N LEU A 102 2.96 -6.19 -9.03
CA LEU A 102 3.68 -5.43 -10.06
C LEU A 102 4.80 -4.58 -9.44
N ASN A 103 4.53 -3.91 -8.31
CA ASN A 103 5.56 -3.19 -7.56
C ASN A 103 6.68 -4.12 -7.07
N THR A 104 6.34 -5.33 -6.60
CA THR A 104 7.34 -6.33 -6.19
C THR A 104 8.30 -6.63 -7.35
N VAL A 105 7.76 -6.84 -8.56
CA VAL A 105 8.59 -7.04 -9.76
C VAL A 105 9.47 -5.80 -10.02
N GLY A 106 8.89 -4.60 -9.99
CA GLY A 106 9.63 -3.35 -10.16
C GLY A 106 10.78 -3.19 -9.16
N ASN A 107 10.52 -3.47 -7.88
CA ASN A 107 11.52 -3.38 -6.82
C ASN A 107 12.63 -4.43 -6.96
N ILE A 108 12.31 -5.68 -7.30
CA ILE A 108 13.32 -6.74 -7.52
C ILE A 108 14.23 -6.40 -8.71
N LEU A 109 13.66 -5.77 -9.75
CA LEU A 109 14.38 -5.33 -10.95
C LEU A 109 15.10 -3.97 -10.78
N ALA A 110 14.95 -3.31 -9.63
CA ALA A 110 15.57 -2.01 -9.39
C ALA A 110 17.10 -2.10 -9.38
N LYS A 111 17.76 -0.97 -9.69
CA LYS A 111 19.22 -0.90 -9.77
C LYS A 111 19.87 -0.96 -8.38
N THR A 112 19.25 -0.33 -7.39
CA THR A 112 19.84 -0.15 -6.05
C THR A 112 19.41 -1.27 -5.09
N THR A 113 20.29 -1.65 -4.16
CA THR A 113 19.95 -2.60 -3.09
C THR A 113 18.85 -2.05 -2.17
N PHE A 114 18.82 -0.72 -2.01
CA PHE A 114 17.78 -0.02 -1.25
C PHE A 114 16.38 -0.33 -1.81
N GLU A 115 16.17 -0.14 -3.11
CA GLU A 115 14.88 -0.41 -3.75
C GLU A 115 14.53 -1.90 -3.83
N LYS A 116 15.54 -2.78 -3.98
CA LYS A 116 15.30 -4.23 -3.90
C LYS A 116 14.75 -4.65 -2.54
N GLY A 117 15.18 -4.00 -1.46
CA GLY A 117 14.63 -4.21 -0.12
C GLY A 117 13.13 -3.96 -0.05
N PHE A 118 12.62 -2.97 -0.79
CA PHE A 118 11.18 -2.69 -0.86
C PHE A 118 10.38 -3.81 -1.54
N GLY A 119 11.01 -4.68 -2.33
CA GLY A 119 10.35 -5.86 -2.90
C GLY A 119 9.82 -6.82 -1.83
N VAL A 120 10.54 -6.95 -0.70
CA VAL A 120 10.07 -7.73 0.47
C VAL A 120 8.86 -7.05 1.10
N VAL A 121 8.83 -5.72 1.13
CA VAL A 121 7.72 -4.98 1.73
C VAL A 121 6.47 -5.06 0.84
N THR A 122 6.62 -4.86 -0.47
CA THR A 122 5.50 -4.88 -1.42
C THR A 122 4.91 -6.28 -1.58
N ILE A 123 5.70 -7.35 -1.48
CA ILE A 123 5.14 -8.71 -1.46
C ILE A 123 4.34 -8.98 -0.18
N LEU A 124 4.79 -8.50 0.98
CA LEU A 124 4.04 -8.60 2.24
C LEU A 124 2.71 -7.83 2.15
N MET A 125 2.73 -6.63 1.55
CA MET A 125 1.51 -5.87 1.27
C MET A 125 0.55 -6.62 0.34
N ALA A 126 1.06 -7.24 -0.73
CA ALA A 126 0.25 -8.06 -1.64
C ALA A 126 -0.42 -9.22 -0.90
N PHE A 127 0.31 -9.95 -0.06
CA PHE A 127 -0.24 -11.05 0.73
C PHE A 127 -1.28 -10.57 1.75
N ALA A 128 -1.04 -9.43 2.41
CA ALA A 128 -1.99 -8.86 3.35
C ALA A 128 -3.30 -8.45 2.64
N CYS A 129 -3.21 -7.75 1.50
CA CYS A 129 -4.36 -7.41 0.67
C CYS A 129 -5.11 -8.65 0.17
N LEU A 130 -4.39 -9.68 -0.27
CA LEU A 130 -4.98 -10.94 -0.73
C LEU A 130 -5.78 -11.61 0.39
N ARG A 131 -5.22 -11.67 1.60
CA ARG A 131 -5.92 -12.22 2.76
C ARG A 131 -7.20 -11.45 3.07
N LEU A 132 -7.18 -10.12 3.00
CA LEU A 132 -8.37 -9.28 3.23
C LEU A 132 -9.42 -9.41 2.10
N ALA A 133 -8.99 -9.59 0.85
CA ALA A 133 -9.85 -9.75 -0.32
C ALA A 133 -10.60 -11.09 -0.34
N LEU A 134 -9.97 -12.13 0.23
CA LEU A 134 -10.51 -13.48 0.33
C LEU A 134 -11.46 -13.67 1.51
N GLU A 135 -11.44 -12.78 2.50
CA GLU A 135 -12.43 -12.81 3.57
C GLU A 135 -13.84 -12.71 2.95
N PRO A 136 -14.80 -13.55 3.35
CA PRO A 136 -16.18 -13.40 2.94
C PRO A 136 -16.76 -12.05 3.34
N LEU A 137 -17.80 -11.63 2.65
CA LEU A 137 -18.69 -10.58 3.12
C LEU A 137 -19.79 -11.34 3.84
N ASP A 138 -19.79 -11.37 5.17
CA ASP A 138 -20.93 -11.98 5.89
C ASP A 138 -22.20 -11.21 5.51
N GLU A 139 -23.02 -11.82 4.64
CA GLU A 139 -24.37 -11.36 4.28
C GLU A 139 -25.41 -11.82 5.32
N SER A 140 -25.03 -12.66 6.30
CA SER A 140 -25.94 -13.25 7.30
C SER A 140 -26.15 -12.42 8.57
N ALA A 141 -25.59 -11.22 8.66
CA ALA A 141 -25.81 -10.32 9.82
C ALA A 141 -26.94 -9.30 9.59
N GLU A 142 -27.62 -9.36 8.44
CA GLU A 142 -28.69 -8.42 8.04
C GLU A 142 -30.04 -9.12 7.76
N ALA A 143 -30.24 -10.36 8.24
CA ALA A 143 -31.51 -11.08 8.15
C ALA A 143 -32.13 -11.33 9.52
#